data_AF-A0A5Z0Y0W2-F1
#
_entry.id   AF-A0A5Z0Y0W2-F1
#
_cell.length_a   1.000
_cell.length_b   1.000
_cell.length_c   1.000
_cell.angle_alpha   90.00
_cell.angle_beta   90.00
_cell.angle_gamma   90.00
#
_symmetry.space_group_name_H-M   'P 1'
#
loop_
_entity.id
_entity.type
_entity.pdbx_description
1 polymer ?
#
loop_
_entity_poly.entity_id
_entity_poly.type
_entity_poly.pdbx_seq_one_letter_code
_entity_poly.pdbx_strand_id
1 'polypeptide(L)'
;MIRTLHYLKAMGYDFTDENLKLHSKIENFKDLRKNIQECTLCHFSKSRCFTLMENEIKNASLMIVDTLAHKNENEKGVLLNSKKGERLKFYLKEILGLCEKEFYFSYLFKCFSNGK
;
A
#
# COMPACT_ATOMS: atom_id res chain seq x y z
N MET A 1 2.49 -32.98 5.11
CA MET A 1 2.29 -31.91 6.11
C MET A 1 0.92 -31.22 5.96
N ILE A 2 0.51 -30.76 4.76
CA ILE A 2 -0.78 -30.06 4.55
C ILE A 2 -2.03 -30.92 4.79
N ARG A 3 -1.96 -32.22 4.52
CA ARG A 3 -3.08 -33.16 4.72
C ARG A 3 -3.49 -33.26 6.19
N THR A 4 -2.51 -33.22 7.09
CA THR A 4 -2.74 -33.29 8.55
C THR A 4 -3.48 -32.05 9.06
N LEU A 5 -3.13 -30.87 8.55
CA LEU A 5 -3.81 -29.62 8.89
C LEU A 5 -5.29 -29.62 8.45
N HIS A 6 -5.59 -30.19 7.28
CA HIS A 6 -6.98 -30.34 6.83
C HIS A 6 -7.79 -31.29 7.71
N TYR A 7 -7.21 -32.41 8.16
CA TYR A 7 -7.89 -33.33 9.08
C TYR A 7 -8.21 -32.67 10.42
N LEU A 8 -7.26 -31.94 10.99
CA LEU A 8 -7.44 -31.19 12.22
C LEU A 8 -8.53 -30.10 12.07
N LYS A 9 -8.57 -29.39 10.92
CA LYS A 9 -9.66 -28.45 10.63
C LYS A 9 -11.03 -29.12 10.60
N ALA A 10 -11.12 -30.29 9.96
CA ALA A 10 -12.36 -31.05 9.87
C ALA A 10 -12.83 -31.61 11.24
N MET A 11 -11.88 -31.82 12.16
CA MET A 11 -12.15 -32.21 13.55
C MET A 11 -12.56 -31.03 14.45
N GLY A 12 -12.67 -29.81 13.90
CA GLY A 12 -13.12 -28.63 14.64
C GLY A 12 -12.01 -27.86 15.36
N TYR A 13 -10.73 -28.10 15.00
CA TYR A 13 -9.64 -27.26 15.50
C TYR A 13 -9.62 -25.92 14.75
N ASP A 14 -9.68 -24.83 15.52
CA ASP A 14 -9.40 -23.48 15.04
C ASP A 14 -7.90 -23.21 15.10
N PHE A 15 -7.30 -22.99 13.93
CA PHE A 15 -5.91 -22.59 13.84
C PHE A 15 -5.81 -21.08 14.02
N THR A 16 -5.23 -20.65 15.12
CA THR A 16 -4.80 -19.27 15.28
C THR A 16 -3.49 -19.08 14.53
N ASP A 17 -3.43 -18.10 13.63
CA ASP A 17 -2.18 -17.69 13.01
C ASP A 17 -1.31 -17.01 14.08
N GLU A 18 -0.21 -17.64 14.51
CA GLU A 18 0.72 -17.01 15.46
C GLU A 18 1.30 -15.70 14.90
N ASN A 19 1.28 -15.51 13.57
CA ASN A 19 1.70 -14.27 12.93
C ASN A 19 0.75 -13.08 13.20
N LEU A 20 -0.50 -13.32 13.64
CA LEU A 20 -1.41 -12.23 14.04
C LEU A 20 -0.93 -11.50 15.31
N LYS A 21 -0.06 -12.13 16.12
CA LYS A 21 0.48 -11.51 17.35
C LYS A 21 1.71 -10.62 17.10
N LEU A 22 2.20 -10.54 15.87
CA LEU A 22 3.39 -9.78 15.50
C LEU A 22 3.03 -8.51 14.72
N HIS A 23 2.09 -7.72 15.23
CA HIS A 23 2.11 -6.29 14.92
C HIS A 23 3.28 -5.69 15.71
N SER A 24 4.49 -5.83 15.15
CA SER A 24 5.65 -5.05 15.57
C SER A 24 5.21 -3.60 15.67
N LYS A 25 5.41 -3.01 16.84
CA LYS A 25 5.07 -1.61 17.07
C LYS A 25 5.85 -0.80 16.03
N ILE A 26 5.13 -0.17 15.11
CA ILE A 26 5.76 0.65 14.07
C ILE A 26 6.18 1.94 14.75
N GLU A 27 7.47 2.07 15.07
CA GLU A 27 7.98 3.23 15.82
C GLU A 27 8.26 4.41 14.91
N ASN A 28 8.59 4.17 13.64
CA ASN A 28 8.94 5.23 12.70
C ASN A 28 8.41 4.95 11.27
N PHE A 29 8.39 6.00 10.45
CA PHE A 29 7.90 5.92 9.07
C PHE A 29 8.81 5.09 8.15
N LYS A 30 10.11 5.00 8.46
CA LYS A 30 11.06 4.18 7.70
C LYS A 30 10.78 2.69 7.88
N ASP A 31 10.47 2.27 9.11
CA ASP A 31 10.09 0.92 9.46
C ASP A 31 8.74 0.56 8.85
N LEU A 32 7.78 1.50 8.85
CA LEU A 32 6.52 1.34 8.13
C LEU A 32 6.77 1.04 6.64
N ARG A 33 7.64 1.85 6.01
CA ARG A 33 7.99 1.69 4.60
C ARG A 33 8.67 0.34 4.33
N LYS A 34 9.60 -0.07 5.19
CA LYS A 34 10.28 -1.36 5.09
C LYS A 34 9.30 -2.52 5.24
N ASN A 35 8.41 -2.47 6.22
CA ASN A 35 7.37 -3.48 6.44
C ASN A 35 6.45 -3.60 5.22
N ILE A 36 6.07 -2.49 4.61
CA ILE A 36 5.26 -2.52 3.38
C ILE A 36 6.05 -3.08 2.20
N GLN A 37 7.35 -2.75 2.08
CA GLN A 37 8.23 -3.32 1.06
C GLN A 37 8.39 -4.84 1.19
N GLU A 38 8.36 -5.39 2.39
CA GLU A 38 8.47 -6.84 2.63
C GLU A 38 7.10 -7.53 2.75
N CYS A 39 6.01 -6.77 2.66
CA CYS A 39 4.65 -7.29 2.87
C CYS A 39 4.24 -8.36 1.84
N THR A 40 3.80 -9.51 2.35
CA THR A 40 3.29 -10.66 1.59
C THR A 40 1.86 -11.07 2.01
N LEU A 41 1.17 -10.23 2.80
CA LEU A 41 -0.14 -10.52 3.39
C LEU A 41 -1.29 -10.71 2.38
N CYS A 42 -1.08 -10.36 1.10
CA CYS A 42 -2.07 -10.54 0.04
C CYS A 42 -1.42 -10.90 -1.30
N HIS A 43 -2.21 -11.37 -2.25
CA HIS A 43 -1.74 -11.77 -3.59
C HIS A 43 -1.14 -10.61 -4.41
N PHE A 44 -1.51 -9.36 -4.14
CA PHE A 44 -0.96 -8.20 -4.85
C PHE A 44 0.54 -7.99 -4.62
N SER A 45 1.10 -8.57 -3.54
CA SER A 45 2.55 -8.61 -3.32
C SER A 45 3.31 -9.26 -4.49
N LYS A 46 2.67 -10.20 -5.21
CA LYS A 46 3.28 -10.93 -6.35
C LYS A 46 3.36 -10.10 -7.63
N SER A 47 2.48 -9.12 -7.81
CA SER A 47 2.45 -8.22 -8.99
C SER A 47 3.18 -6.90 -8.76
N ARG A 48 3.71 -6.69 -7.55
CA ARG A 48 4.39 -5.46 -7.16
C ARG A 48 5.79 -5.40 -7.78
N CYS A 49 6.07 -4.33 -8.52
CA CYS A 49 7.44 -3.99 -8.94
C CYS A 49 8.06 -3.00 -7.95
N PHE A 50 7.33 -1.94 -7.62
CA PHE A 50 7.73 -0.93 -6.63
C PHE A 50 6.67 -0.76 -5.55
N THR A 51 7.11 -0.40 -4.34
CA THR A 51 6.21 -0.05 -3.24
C THR A 51 5.71 1.37 -3.43
N LEU A 52 4.40 1.54 -3.51
CA LEU A 52 3.77 2.83 -3.77
C LEU A 52 3.43 3.53 -2.47
N MET A 53 4.42 4.24 -1.95
CA MET A 53 4.35 5.02 -0.74
C MET A 53 5.31 6.20 -0.85
N GLU A 54 4.96 7.33 -0.23
CA GLU A 54 5.86 8.47 -0.08
C GLU A 54 7.16 8.05 0.64
N ASN A 55 8.27 8.70 0.29
CA ASN A 55 9.58 8.37 0.87
C ASN A 55 9.68 8.77 2.34
N GLU A 56 9.01 9.86 2.71
CA GLU A 56 9.06 10.48 4.02
C GLU A 56 7.68 10.93 4.47
N ILE A 57 7.50 11.11 5.78
CA ILE A 57 6.29 11.71 6.31
C ILE A 57 6.26 13.19 5.95
N LYS A 58 5.19 13.63 5.29
CA LYS A 58 4.95 15.05 5.03
C LYS A 58 4.13 15.61 6.18
N ASN A 59 4.56 16.75 6.72
CA ASN A 59 3.73 17.53 7.64
C ASN A 59 2.68 18.28 6.82
N ALA A 60 1.60 17.59 6.47
CA ALA A 60 0.56 18.07 5.58
C ALA A 60 -0.79 18.05 6.30
N SER A 61 -1.56 19.14 6.18
CA SER A 61 -2.91 19.24 6.74
C SER A 61 -3.95 18.49 5.91
N LEU A 62 -3.62 18.16 4.65
CA LEU A 62 -4.49 17.46 3.72
C LEU A 62 -3.90 16.10 3.36
N MET A 63 -4.67 15.03 3.61
CA MET A 63 -4.37 13.69 3.13
C MET A 63 -5.36 13.29 2.05
N ILE A 64 -4.85 12.88 0.89
CA ILE A 64 -5.65 12.39 -0.24
C ILE A 64 -5.39 10.90 -0.39
N VAL A 65 -6.48 10.13 -0.43
CA VAL A 65 -6.42 8.67 -0.54
C VAL A 65 -7.18 8.21 -1.77
N ASP A 66 -6.52 7.42 -2.61
CA ASP A 66 -7.15 6.72 -3.74
C ASP A 66 -7.10 5.20 -3.50
N THR A 67 -7.87 4.42 -4.24
CA THR A 67 -8.04 3.00 -3.96
C THR A 67 -6.86 2.16 -4.47
N LEU A 68 -6.60 2.25 -5.77
CA LEU A 68 -5.66 1.40 -6.50
C LEU A 68 -4.73 2.24 -7.35
N ALA A 69 -3.46 1.82 -7.39
CA ALA A 69 -2.48 2.42 -8.27
C ALA A 69 -2.61 1.97 -9.72
N HIS A 70 -2.07 2.75 -10.65
CA HIS A 70 -1.93 2.35 -12.05
C HIS A 70 -0.65 1.54 -12.33
N LYS A 71 -0.67 0.81 -13.44
CA LYS A 71 0.46 0.02 -13.95
C LYS A 71 1.75 0.85 -14.10
N ASN A 72 1.65 2.05 -14.69
CA ASN A 72 2.81 2.94 -14.86
C ASN A 72 3.44 3.36 -13.52
N GLU A 73 2.62 3.52 -12.49
CA GLU A 73 3.09 3.88 -11.15
C GLU A 73 3.80 2.69 -10.52
N ASN A 74 3.22 1.48 -10.65
CA ASN A 74 3.84 0.24 -10.21
C ASN A 74 5.21 0.01 -10.85
N GLU A 75 5.36 0.26 -12.16
CA GLU A 75 6.58 0.01 -12.91
C GLU A 75 7.67 1.06 -12.68
N LYS A 76 7.30 2.31 -12.40
CA LYS A 76 8.26 3.41 -12.20
C LYS A 76 8.51 3.75 -10.72
N GLY A 77 7.65 3.30 -9.82
CA GLY A 77 7.70 3.62 -8.39
C GLY A 77 7.35 5.08 -8.06
N VAL A 78 6.74 5.81 -9.00
CA VAL A 78 6.38 7.22 -8.83
C VAL A 78 4.87 7.35 -8.63
N LEU A 79 4.46 7.95 -7.52
CA LEU A 79 3.06 8.23 -7.21
C LEU A 79 2.47 9.25 -8.17
N LEU A 80 1.19 9.08 -8.50
CA LEU A 80 0.41 9.94 -9.39
C LEU A 80 0.98 10.03 -10.82
N ASN A 81 1.83 9.10 -11.22
CA ASN A 81 2.44 9.02 -12.55
C ASN A 81 1.53 8.31 -13.57
N SER A 82 0.27 8.71 -13.59
CA SER A 82 -0.79 8.21 -14.48
C SER A 82 -1.58 9.40 -15.03
N LYS A 83 -2.30 9.22 -16.15
CA LYS A 83 -3.13 10.30 -16.72
C LYS A 83 -4.14 10.86 -15.70
N LYS A 84 -4.66 10.00 -14.81
CA LYS A 84 -5.54 10.40 -13.71
C LYS A 84 -4.77 11.21 -12.66
N GLY A 85 -3.58 10.76 -12.29
CA GLY A 85 -2.72 11.45 -11.33
C GLY A 85 -2.24 12.82 -11.82
N GLU A 86 -1.87 12.95 -13.09
CA GLU A 86 -1.49 14.23 -13.71
C GLU A 86 -2.65 15.23 -13.67
N ARG A 87 -3.88 14.78 -13.98
CA ARG A 87 -5.09 15.62 -13.86
C ARG A 87 -5.35 16.02 -12.41
N LEU A 88 -5.14 15.12 -11.45
CA LEU A 88 -5.29 15.46 -10.03
C LEU A 88 -4.26 16.52 -9.60
N LYS A 89 -2.99 16.37 -10.00
CA LYS A 89 -1.94 17.38 -9.75
C LYS A 89 -2.32 18.74 -10.34
N PHE A 90 -2.88 18.76 -11.54
CA PHE A 90 -3.38 19.98 -12.17
C PHE A 90 -4.48 20.65 -11.33
N TYR A 91 -5.49 19.89 -10.87
CA TYR A 91 -6.55 20.47 -10.03
C TYR A 91 -6.04 20.96 -8.68
N LEU A 92 -5.13 20.22 -8.04
CA LEU A 92 -4.52 20.63 -6.78
C LEU A 92 -3.76 21.95 -6.93
N LYS A 93 -3.02 22.11 -8.03
CA LYS A 93 -2.25 23.31 -8.29
C LYS A 93 -3.11 24.49 -8.74
N GLU A 94 -3.93 24.31 -9.77
CA GLU A 94 -4.62 25.44 -10.43
C GLU A 94 -5.90 25.88 -9.71
N ILE A 95 -6.62 24.94 -9.07
CA ILE A 95 -7.88 25.27 -8.38
C ILE A 95 -7.62 25.57 -6.91
N LEU A 96 -6.80 24.75 -6.25
CA LEU A 96 -6.57 24.84 -4.80
C LEU A 96 -5.27 25.60 -4.45
N GLY A 97 -4.40 25.90 -5.42
CA GLY A 97 -3.13 26.57 -5.16
C GLY A 97 -2.11 25.73 -4.39
N LEU A 98 -2.34 24.42 -4.26
CA LEU A 98 -1.54 23.53 -3.42
C LEU A 98 -0.34 22.96 -4.18
N CYS A 99 0.81 22.99 -3.53
CA CYS A 99 2.03 22.34 -3.98
C CYS A 99 2.15 20.90 -3.45
N GLU A 100 2.97 20.05 -4.09
CA GLU A 100 3.17 18.64 -3.71
C GLU A 100 3.67 18.40 -2.28
N LYS A 101 4.17 19.44 -1.61
CA LYS A 101 4.64 19.40 -0.21
C LYS A 101 3.52 19.61 0.80
N GLU A 102 2.40 20.20 0.39
CA GLU A 102 1.31 20.63 1.27
C GLU A 102 0.22 19.58 1.44
N PHE A 103 0.25 18.53 0.63
CA PHE A 103 -0.62 17.37 0.76
C PHE A 103 0.19 16.06 0.87
N TYR A 104 -0.38 15.10 1.58
CA TYR A 104 0.09 13.73 1.59
C TYR A 104 -0.81 12.87 0.70
N PHE A 105 -0.22 12.10 -0.21
CA PHE A 105 -0.98 11.21 -1.08
C PHE A 105 -0.67 9.74 -0.79
N SER A 106 -1.69 8.90 -0.79
CA SER A 106 -1.52 7.45 -0.58
C SER A 106 -2.58 6.62 -1.28
N TYR A 107 -2.22 5.39 -1.63
CA TYR A 107 -3.19 4.38 -2.05
C TYR A 107 -3.66 3.55 -0.86
N LEU A 108 -4.93 3.14 -0.87
CA LEU A 108 -5.49 2.20 0.10
C LEU A 108 -4.74 0.86 0.00
N PHE A 109 -4.57 0.36 -1.22
CA PHE A 109 -3.71 -0.79 -1.49
C PHE A 109 -2.31 -0.32 -1.91
N LYS A 110 -1.28 -0.72 -1.14
CA LYS A 110 0.12 -0.34 -1.39
C LYS A 110 0.78 -1.08 -2.55
N CYS A 111 0.15 -2.16 -3.00
CA CYS A 111 0.60 -2.99 -4.10
C CYS A 111 -0.36 -2.81 -5.28
N PHE A 112 0.20 -2.76 -6.49
CA PHE A 112 -0.60 -2.75 -7.70
C PHE A 112 -1.34 -4.07 -7.89
N SER A 113 -2.62 -3.97 -8.22
CA SER A 113 -3.43 -5.09 -8.69
C SER A 113 -3.64 -4.94 -10.18
N ASN A 114 -3.28 -5.97 -10.95
CA ASN A 114 -3.60 -6.06 -12.37
C ASN A 114 -5.09 -6.38 -12.63
N GLY A 115 -5.90 -6.48 -11.56
CA GLY A 115 -7.29 -6.90 -11.61
C GLY A 115 -8.26 -5.76 -11.92
N LYS A 116 -8.78 -5.77 -13.15
CA LYS A 116 -10.21 -6.05 -13.30
C LYS A 116 -10.39 -7.56 -13.36
#